data_AF-A0A5E4KWY9-F1
#
_entry.id   AF-A0A5E4KWY9-F1
#
_cell.length_a   1.000
_cell.length_b   1.000
_cell.length_c   1.000
_cell.angle_alpha   90.00
_cell.angle_beta   90.00
_cell.angle_gamma   90.00
#
_symmetry.space_group_name_H-M   'P 1'
#
loop_
_entity.id
_entity.type
_entity.pdbx_description
1 polymer ?
#
loop_
_entity_poly.entity_id
_entity_poly.type
_entity_poly.pdbx_seq_one_letter_code
_entity_poly.pdbx_strand_id
1 'polypeptide(L)'
;MPKEAQNTFEQNMEAMSKMSPAEVQAKIKELDKICICGKCPTYIGTGEKKLTFCAIGKSTIIKKDKGCLCPGCPVQKAMALRWDRYCLKGSGMEQSRMK
;
A
#
# COMPACT_ATOMS: atom_id res chain seq x y z
N MET A 1 5.14 19.67 -21.83
CA MET A 1 4.00 19.31 -20.96
C MET A 1 4.46 19.50 -19.53
N PRO A 2 3.84 20.37 -18.71
CA PRO A 2 4.22 20.50 -17.32
C PRO A 2 3.93 19.16 -16.63
N LYS A 3 4.98 18.50 -16.12
CA LYS A 3 4.83 17.31 -15.29
C LYS A 3 4.09 17.77 -14.04
N GLU A 4 2.84 17.34 -13.88
CA GLU A 4 2.12 17.47 -12.61
C GLU A 4 3.05 16.95 -11.50
N ALA A 5 3.37 17.80 -10.53
CA ALA A 5 4.30 17.48 -9.46
C ALA A 5 3.67 16.39 -8.60
N GLN A 6 3.96 15.14 -8.92
CA GLN A 6 3.51 14.00 -8.15
C GLN A 6 4.29 13.98 -6.83
N ASN A 7 3.56 14.02 -5.70
CA ASN A 7 4.16 14.00 -4.37
C ASN A 7 5.15 12.83 -4.20
N THR A 8 6.28 13.07 -3.55
CA THR A 8 7.23 12.00 -3.19
C THR A 8 6.64 11.06 -2.14
N PHE A 9 7.31 9.93 -1.94
CA PHE A 9 6.97 9.00 -0.85
C PHE A 9 6.90 9.74 0.50
N GLU A 10 7.93 10.52 0.82
CA GLU A 10 8.08 11.24 2.08
C GLU A 10 6.96 12.26 2.27
N GLN A 11 6.63 13.03 1.23
CA GLN A 11 5.53 14.00 1.25
C GLN A 11 4.17 13.32 1.45
N ASN A 12 3.94 12.17 0.81
CA ASN A 12 2.71 11.41 0.99
C ASN A 12 2.61 10.83 2.41
N MET A 13 3.71 10.38 3.01
CA MET A 13 3.71 9.88 4.39
C MET A 13 3.52 11.00 5.41
N GLU A 14 4.16 12.16 5.20
CA GLU A 14 3.97 13.35 6.06
C GLU A 14 2.53 13.88 5.97
N ALA A 15 1.92 13.90 4.78
CA ALA A 15 0.52 14.26 4.63
C ALA A 15 -0.39 13.30 5.41
N MET A 16 -0.14 11.99 5.33
CA MET A 16 -0.89 10.97 6.06
C MET A 16 -0.71 11.09 7.58
N SER A 17 0.47 11.48 8.09
CA SER A 17 0.72 11.60 9.54
C SER A 17 0.03 12.80 10.17
N LYS A 18 -0.31 13.82 9.37
CA LYS A 18 -1.05 15.01 9.80
C LYS A 18 -2.57 14.85 9.71
N MET A 19 -3.06 13.76 9.12
CA MET A 19 -4.50 13.48 8.99
C MET A 19 -5.08 12.90 10.28
N SER A 20 -6.34 13.22 10.55
CA SER A 20 -7.11 12.56 11.59
C SER A 20 -7.38 11.08 11.24
N PRO A 21 -7.71 10.22 12.23
CA PRO A 21 -8.03 8.82 11.97
C PRO A 21 -9.15 8.60 10.94
N ALA A 22 -10.15 9.50 10.90
CA ALA A 22 -11.26 9.44 9.95
C ALA A 22 -10.79 9.77 8.52
N GLU A 23 -9.93 10.78 8.36
CA GLU A 23 -9.36 11.16 7.07
C GLU A 23 -8.42 10.08 6.53
N VAL A 24 -7.60 9.47 7.40
CA VAL A 24 -6.77 8.30 7.03
C VAL A 24 -7.65 7.16 6.53
N GLN A 25 -8.75 6.86 7.23
CA GLN A 25 -9.67 5.81 6.80
C GLN A 25 -10.34 6.12 5.45
N ALA A 26 -10.74 7.37 5.22
CA ALA A 26 -11.28 7.80 3.94
C ALA A 26 -10.25 7.63 2.82
N LYS A 27 -8.99 8.02 3.06
CA LYS A 27 -7.91 7.84 2.09
C LYS A 27 -7.67 6.37 1.77
N ILE A 28 -7.67 5.49 2.77
CA ILE A 28 -7.55 4.03 2.55
C ILE A 28 -8.68 3.51 1.67
N LYS A 29 -9.93 3.93 1.91
CA LYS A 29 -11.07 3.56 1.07
C LYS A 29 -10.91 4.03 -0.38
N GLU A 30 -10.33 5.21 -0.62
CA GLU A 30 -10.01 5.66 -1.97
C GLU A 30 -8.92 4.80 -2.63
N LEU A 31 -7.90 4.39 -1.88
CA LEU A 31 -6.87 3.49 -2.37
C LEU A 31 -7.41 2.07 -2.64
N ASP A 32 -8.36 1.59 -1.84
CA ASP A 32 -9.03 0.30 -2.05
C ASP A 32 -9.69 0.21 -3.43
N LYS A 33 -10.28 1.30 -3.93
CA LYS A 33 -10.95 1.33 -5.24
C LYS A 33 -10.02 1.03 -6.41
N ILE A 34 -8.74 1.38 -6.29
CA ILE A 34 -7.72 1.16 -7.34
C ILE A 34 -6.77 0.00 -6.97
N CYS A 35 -7.01 -0.66 -5.85
CA CYS A 35 -6.18 -1.74 -5.35
C CYS A 35 -6.40 -3.03 -6.13
N ILE A 36 -5.30 -3.66 -6.55
CA ILE A 36 -5.34 -4.90 -7.32
C ILE A 36 -4.95 -6.14 -6.49
N CYS A 37 -4.82 -6.00 -5.16
CA CYS A 37 -4.45 -7.12 -4.28
C CYS A 37 -5.41 -8.30 -4.38
N GLY A 38 -6.71 -8.07 -4.64
CA GLY A 38 -7.69 -9.14 -4.84
C GLY A 38 -7.38 -10.09 -6.00
N LYS A 39 -6.53 -9.67 -6.95
CA LYS A 39 -6.06 -10.48 -8.09
C LYS A 39 -4.63 -11.00 -7.91
N CYS A 40 -3.98 -10.71 -6.78
CA CYS A 40 -2.58 -11.04 -6.54
C CYS A 40 -2.42 -12.55 -6.25
N PRO A 41 -1.44 -13.25 -6.85
CA PRO A 41 -1.18 -14.67 -6.58
C PRO A 41 -0.92 -14.97 -5.10
N THR A 42 -0.22 -14.07 -4.41
CA THR A 42 0.05 -14.16 -2.96
C THR A 42 -1.21 -13.99 -2.10
N TYR A 43 -2.25 -13.30 -2.62
CA TYR A 43 -3.48 -13.02 -1.89
C TYR A 43 -4.56 -14.08 -2.12
N ILE A 44 -4.76 -14.51 -3.37
CA ILE A 44 -5.84 -15.42 -3.76
C ILE A 44 -5.73 -16.75 -3.01
N GLY A 45 -6.87 -17.21 -2.51
CA GLY A 45 -6.99 -18.51 -1.81
C GLY A 45 -6.47 -18.50 -0.38
N THR A 46 -6.17 -17.34 0.21
CA THR A 46 -5.71 -17.23 1.61
C THR A 46 -6.85 -17.05 2.62
N GLY A 47 -8.04 -16.65 2.16
CA GLY A 47 -9.16 -16.29 3.04
C GLY A 47 -9.05 -14.90 3.69
N GLU A 48 -8.00 -14.15 3.35
CA GLU A 48 -7.86 -12.75 3.76
C GLU A 48 -8.98 -11.88 3.17
N LYS A 49 -9.44 -10.91 3.95
CA LYS A 49 -10.54 -9.98 3.57
C LYS A 49 -10.05 -8.54 3.45
N LYS A 50 -8.92 -8.21 4.08
CA LYS A 50 -8.33 -6.88 3.99
C LYS A 50 -7.58 -6.70 2.67
N LEU A 51 -7.47 -5.47 2.20
CA LEU A 51 -6.68 -5.09 1.03
C LEU A 51 -5.74 -3.94 1.40
N THR A 52 -4.95 -3.46 0.43
CA THR A 52 -4.19 -2.20 0.57
C THR A 52 -3.21 -2.24 1.74
N PHE A 53 -2.56 -3.39 1.92
CA PHE A 53 -1.52 -3.62 2.93
C PHE A 53 -0.35 -2.63 2.87
N CYS A 54 -0.14 -2.00 1.72
CA CYS A 54 0.83 -0.90 1.59
C CYS A 54 0.50 0.32 2.45
N ALA A 55 -0.77 0.55 2.77
CA ALA A 55 -1.24 1.63 3.64
C ALA A 55 -1.61 1.14 5.05
N ILE A 56 -2.17 -0.07 5.17
CA ILE A 56 -2.70 -0.57 6.46
C ILE A 56 -1.75 -1.50 7.24
N GLY A 57 -0.58 -1.82 6.68
CA GLY A 57 0.42 -2.72 7.29
C GLY A 57 0.33 -4.17 6.80
N LYS A 58 1.02 -5.09 7.47
CA LYS A 58 1.09 -6.51 7.08
C LYS A 58 -0.19 -7.30 7.37
N SER A 59 -0.41 -8.37 6.61
CA SER A 59 -1.45 -9.35 6.90
C SER A 59 -1.01 -10.27 8.04
N THR A 60 -1.97 -10.67 8.88
CA THR A 60 -1.77 -11.74 9.87
C THR A 60 -2.09 -13.13 9.31
N ILE A 61 -2.75 -13.21 8.14
CA ILE A 61 -3.22 -14.44 7.50
C ILE A 61 -2.25 -14.90 6.40
N ILE A 62 -1.78 -13.99 5.57
CA ILE A 62 -0.92 -14.30 4.42
C ILE A 62 0.50 -14.59 4.93
N LYS A 63 1.01 -15.80 4.69
CA LYS A 63 2.34 -16.25 5.14
C LYS A 63 3.30 -16.70 4.05
N LYS A 64 2.79 -17.01 2.85
CA LYS A 64 3.58 -17.55 1.74
C LYS A 64 3.59 -16.58 0.58
N ASP A 65 4.79 -16.30 0.06
CA ASP A 65 4.97 -15.54 -1.18
C ASP A 65 4.71 -16.47 -2.37
N LYS A 66 3.80 -16.07 -3.26
CA LYS A 66 3.49 -16.77 -4.53
C LYS A 66 3.70 -15.85 -5.74
N GLY A 67 4.39 -14.72 -5.55
CA GLY A 67 4.53 -13.62 -6.52
C GLY A 67 3.63 -12.42 -6.19
N CYS A 68 4.09 -11.20 -6.49
CA CYS A 68 3.31 -9.97 -6.29
C CYS A 68 3.11 -9.16 -7.58
N LEU A 69 1.92 -8.56 -7.68
CA LEU A 69 1.58 -7.52 -8.67
C LEU A 69 1.95 -6.10 -8.19
N CYS A 70 2.61 -5.98 -7.04
CA CYS A 70 2.94 -4.71 -6.39
C CYS A 70 3.70 -3.75 -7.33
N PRO A 71 4.76 -4.17 -8.06
CA PRO A 71 5.58 -3.24 -8.87
C PRO A 71 4.83 -2.48 -9.98
N GLY A 72 3.66 -2.97 -10.40
CA GLY A 72 2.77 -2.31 -11.37
C GLY A 72 1.45 -1.82 -10.76
N CYS A 73 1.32 -1.84 -9.44
CA CYS A 73 0.07 -1.52 -8.75
C CYS A 73 -0.23 -0.02 -8.83
N PRO A 74 -1.47 0.37 -9.22
CA PRO A 74 -1.89 1.79 -9.25
C PRO A 74 -1.71 2.50 -7.90
N VAL A 75 -1.93 1.80 -6.78
CA VAL A 75 -1.70 2.35 -5.43
C VAL A 75 -0.24 2.72 -5.21
N GLN A 76 0.69 1.87 -5.69
CA GLN A 76 2.12 2.10 -5.53
C GLN A 76 2.54 3.37 -6.26
N LYS A 77 2.03 3.57 -7.49
CA LYS A 77 2.24 4.79 -8.28
C LYS A 77 1.62 6.02 -7.61
N ALA A 78 0.38 5.91 -7.13
CA ALA A 78 -0.35 7.02 -6.51
C ALA A 78 0.33 7.53 -5.23
N MET A 79 0.92 6.61 -4.44
CA MET A 79 1.56 6.93 -3.16
C MET A 79 3.10 7.01 -3.28
N ALA A 80 3.64 6.96 -4.50
CA ALA A 80 5.07 6.96 -4.80
C ALA A 80 5.88 5.91 -3.99
N LEU A 81 5.29 4.75 -3.70
CA LEU A 81 5.94 3.75 -2.86
C LEU A 81 7.02 2.99 -3.64
N ARG A 82 8.06 2.57 -2.91
CA ARG A 82 9.28 1.97 -3.49
C ARG A 82 9.44 0.46 -3.20
N TRP A 83 8.56 -0.11 -2.40
CA TRP A 83 8.66 -1.50 -1.93
C TRP A 83 7.57 -2.38 -2.52
N ASP A 84 7.67 -3.68 -2.25
CA ASP A 84 6.69 -4.68 -2.63
C ASP A 84 6.30 -5.55 -1.43
N ARG A 85 5.46 -6.56 -1.67
CA ARG A 85 5.10 -7.61 -0.70
C ARG A 85 4.65 -7.06 0.65
N TYR A 86 3.93 -5.93 0.63
CA TYR A 86 3.45 -5.25 1.84
C TYR A 86 2.62 -6.15 2.76
N CYS A 87 1.85 -7.07 2.18
CA CYS A 87 1.08 -8.07 2.92
C CYS A 87 1.95 -9.01 3.76
N LEU A 88 3.21 -9.22 3.39
CA LEU A 88 4.17 -10.08 4.10
C LEU A 88 5.18 -9.28 4.92
N LYS A 89 5.68 -8.17 4.37
CA LYS A 89 6.83 -7.41 4.90
C LYS A 89 6.46 -6.14 5.67
N GLY A 90 5.19 -5.75 5.70
CA GLY A 90 4.72 -4.50 6.30
C GLY A 90 4.60 -3.35 5.30
N SER A 91 4.00 -2.25 5.72
CA SER A 91 3.77 -1.01 4.98
C SER A 91 5.06 -0.38 4.44
N GLY A 92 4.92 0.65 3.60
CA GLY A 92 6.07 1.44 3.13
C GLY A 92 6.89 2.02 4.27
N MET A 93 6.23 2.51 5.34
CA MET A 93 6.92 3.02 6.52
C MET A 93 7.70 1.93 7.25
N GLU A 94 7.08 0.78 7.53
CA GLU A 94 7.75 -0.35 8.19
C GLU A 94 8.97 -0.84 7.40
N GLN A 95 8.88 -0.88 6.07
CA GLN A 95 9.98 -1.31 5.20
C GLN A 95 11.04 -0.22 4.98
N SER A 96 10.67 1.06 5.06
CA SER A 96 11.57 2.19 4.81
C SER A 96 12.72 2.29 5.79
N ARG A 97 12.64 1.63 6.95
CA ARG A 97 13.61 1.76 8.05
C ARG A 97 14.08 3.21 8.16
N MET A 98 13.14 4.14 8.34
CA MET A 98 13.48 5.44 8.93
C MET A 98 13.88 5.14 10.39
N LYS A 99 15.16 4.81 10.59
CA LYS A 99 15.85 4.94 11.87
C LYS A 99 16.30 6.38 12.02
#